data_AF-A0A9D8I5T5-F1
#
_entry.id   AF-A0A9D8I5T5-F1
#
_cell.length_a   1.000
_cell.length_b   1.000
_cell.length_c   1.000
_cell.angle_alpha   90.00
_cell.angle_beta   90.00
_cell.angle_gamma   90.00
#
_symmetry.space_group_name_H-M   'P 1'
#
loop_
_entity.id
_entity.type
_entity.pdbx_description
1 polymer ?
#
loop_
_entity_poly.entity_id
_entity_poly.type
_entity_poly.pdbx_seq_one_letter_code
_entity_poly.pdbx_strand_id
1 'polypeptide(L)'
;MDFEQFTNRAQARQPAQAGSRLRNQHRMQQATTARQFALDVFRHPSKGPREREEPCSRAMNRDRETGATVDPQVRFWRTLAASVVSSQATPFYLFSAGPVREALDELRVLGPEARRGAQASGLHTTASRRGKTVGEAPAVAREARALPVRHWLSCKTQPVAPLLRWWRKQGRPIEVVSEFEYLAARREGFETDQILLNGPAKHHWLPRHAAPRLRVNFDSPAELKALLPLAKQHRWRCGVRLRTSLEHDPENPKWPTQFGMERAELVKAVEALKRSSVEAETLHFHLRTNVAGAGTYERAIREAAEVCRAAKFQPLHLDGGGGLPPPFTWAHDGRAFGARFDLRELAAVFQRTLPLFPGLRELWLENGRFVLARSGVLVVQVLDVKERGGVRQLICDGGRTLSALVSNWERHRVFTLPNRRGKRVPTAVHGPTCMAFDQLGRFELPDTLRAGDHLVWMEAGAYHVPWETRFSHGLAAVLWHEDGKIVVARERESFEEWWSQWR
;
A
#
# COMPACT_ATOMS: atom_id res chain seq x y z
N MET A 1 55.60 -37.01 -14.36
CA MET A 1 55.34 -37.00 -15.81
C MET A 1 55.50 -35.55 -16.26
N ASP A 2 56.70 -35.26 -16.78
CA ASP A 2 57.03 -34.02 -17.49
C ASP A 2 56.11 -33.81 -18.70
N PHE A 3 55.90 -32.56 -19.12
CA PHE A 3 56.55 -32.02 -20.32
C PHE A 3 56.17 -30.55 -20.57
N GLU A 4 57.21 -29.72 -20.60
CA GLU A 4 57.25 -28.44 -21.30
C GLU A 4 57.01 -28.59 -22.82
N GLN A 5 56.87 -27.43 -23.49
CA GLN A 5 57.13 -27.11 -24.90
C GLN A 5 55.91 -26.96 -25.81
N PHE A 6 55.67 -25.69 -26.19
CA PHE A 6 55.54 -25.19 -27.57
C PHE A 6 55.60 -23.63 -27.46
N THR A 7 56.81 -23.02 -27.47
CA THR A 7 57.45 -22.32 -28.62
C THR A 7 56.60 -21.20 -29.25
N ASN A 8 57.08 -20.01 -29.68
CA ASN A 8 58.28 -19.20 -29.49
C ASN A 8 58.01 -17.85 -30.21
N ARG A 9 58.62 -16.75 -29.72
CA ARG A 9 59.09 -15.52 -30.42
C ARG A 9 58.23 -14.81 -31.50
N ALA A 10 57.98 -13.52 -31.23
CA ALA A 10 58.36 -12.43 -32.15
C ALA A 10 58.51 -11.09 -31.40
N GLN A 11 59.71 -10.51 -31.44
CA GLN A 11 60.04 -9.17 -30.94
C GLN A 11 59.67 -8.08 -31.95
N ALA A 12 59.32 -6.92 -31.39
CA ALA A 12 59.59 -5.55 -31.85
C ALA A 12 59.04 -5.06 -33.21
N ARG A 13 58.10 -4.10 -33.13
CA ARG A 13 58.15 -2.78 -33.82
C ARG A 13 56.99 -1.91 -33.30
N GLN A 14 57.30 -0.83 -32.58
CA GLN A 14 56.40 0.33 -32.49
C GLN A 14 56.57 1.18 -33.75
N PRO A 15 55.50 1.88 -34.16
CA PRO A 15 55.64 3.33 -34.28
C PRO A 15 54.61 4.06 -33.42
N ALA A 16 55.12 5.05 -32.69
CA ALA A 16 54.32 6.10 -32.06
C ALA A 16 53.65 6.98 -33.12
N GLN A 17 52.60 7.70 -32.69
CA GLN A 17 51.84 8.74 -33.41
C GLN A 17 50.59 8.31 -34.21
N ALA A 18 49.72 7.49 -33.61
CA ALA A 18 48.28 7.49 -33.96
C ALA A 18 47.35 7.25 -32.73
N GLY A 19 47.93 7.12 -31.54
CA GLY A 19 47.24 6.57 -30.36
C GLY A 19 46.42 7.56 -29.52
N SER A 20 46.56 8.89 -29.68
CA SER A 20 45.86 9.85 -28.82
C SER A 20 44.46 10.23 -29.33
N ARG A 21 44.27 10.35 -30.65
CA ARG A 21 42.94 10.63 -31.25
C ARG A 21 42.02 9.41 -31.22
N LEU A 22 42.54 8.21 -31.49
CA LEU A 22 41.77 6.97 -31.44
C LEU A 22 41.42 6.55 -30.00
N ARG A 23 42.29 6.78 -29.01
CA ARG A 23 41.94 6.53 -27.58
C ARG A 23 40.90 7.52 -27.05
N ASN A 24 40.94 8.79 -27.47
CA ASN A 24 39.93 9.77 -27.10
C ASN A 24 38.60 9.53 -27.82
N GLN A 25 38.61 9.10 -29.09
CA GLN A 25 37.40 8.68 -29.80
C GLN A 25 36.81 7.37 -29.24
N HIS A 26 37.64 6.38 -28.86
CA HIS A 26 37.15 5.17 -28.20
C HIS A 26 36.62 5.44 -26.79
N ARG A 27 37.25 6.32 -26.00
CA ARG A 27 36.71 6.76 -24.70
C ARG A 27 35.42 7.56 -24.86
N MET A 28 35.32 8.45 -25.85
CA MET A 28 34.09 9.18 -26.12
C MET A 28 32.98 8.26 -26.64
N GLN A 29 33.27 7.33 -27.54
CA GLN A 29 32.30 6.34 -28.01
C GLN A 29 31.87 5.40 -26.88
N GLN A 30 32.78 4.86 -26.07
CA GLN A 30 32.42 4.05 -24.90
C GLN A 30 31.61 4.84 -23.86
N ALA A 31 31.94 6.11 -23.62
CA ALA A 31 31.16 6.97 -22.73
C ALA A 31 29.78 7.32 -23.32
N THR A 32 29.67 7.50 -24.64
CA THR A 32 28.41 7.77 -25.33
C THR A 32 27.52 6.53 -25.36
N THR A 33 28.10 5.34 -25.62
CA THR A 33 27.40 4.05 -25.61
C THR A 33 27.00 3.64 -24.19
N ALA A 34 27.84 3.86 -23.18
CA ALA A 34 27.49 3.63 -21.77
C ALA A 34 26.41 4.60 -21.29
N ARG A 35 26.43 5.86 -21.73
CA ARG A 35 25.39 6.85 -21.43
C ARG A 35 24.07 6.54 -22.14
N GLN A 36 24.12 6.04 -23.37
CA GLN A 36 22.95 5.60 -24.13
C GLN A 36 22.35 4.33 -23.51
N PHE A 37 23.19 3.35 -23.15
CA PHE A 37 22.78 2.15 -22.42
C PHE A 37 22.18 2.48 -21.06
N ALA A 38 22.78 3.42 -20.30
CA ALA A 38 22.22 3.92 -19.06
C ALA A 38 20.87 4.64 -19.26
N LEU A 39 20.65 5.34 -20.38
CA LEU A 39 19.35 5.94 -20.68
C LEU A 39 18.30 4.87 -21.07
N ASP A 40 18.71 3.81 -21.77
CA ASP A 40 17.84 2.74 -22.21
C ASP A 40 17.49 1.77 -21.07
N VAL A 41 18.39 1.52 -20.10
CA VAL A 41 18.11 0.74 -18.87
C VAL A 41 17.11 1.44 -17.93
N PHE A 42 16.96 2.76 -18.07
CA PHE A 42 15.99 3.57 -17.31
C PHE A 42 14.66 3.76 -18.07
N ARG A 43 14.55 3.27 -19.31
CA ARG A 43 13.32 3.23 -20.10
C ARG A 43 12.83 1.78 -20.15
N HIS A 44 11.65 1.51 -19.61
CA HIS A 44 11.04 0.18 -19.71
C HIS A 44 10.77 -0.14 -21.20
N PRO A 45 11.05 -1.37 -21.69
CA PRO A 45 10.69 -1.72 -23.05
C PRO A 45 9.19 -2.00 -23.14
N SER A 46 8.39 -0.99 -23.45
CA SER A 46 7.02 -1.14 -23.96
C SER A 46 6.91 -0.41 -25.30
N LYS A 47 6.52 -1.15 -26.35
CA LYS A 47 6.48 -0.73 -27.76
C LYS A 47 5.47 0.42 -28.02
N GLY A 48 5.82 1.36 -28.92
CA GLY A 48 4.91 2.33 -29.59
C GLY A 48 5.46 3.77 -29.69
N PRO A 49 5.23 4.55 -30.78
CA PRO A 49 6.12 5.66 -31.16
C PRO A 49 5.85 7.00 -30.44
N ARG A 50 6.93 7.56 -29.90
CA ARG A 50 7.30 8.99 -29.78
C ARG A 50 6.19 9.99 -29.40
N GLU A 51 6.01 10.14 -28.08
CA GLU A 51 5.98 11.48 -27.48
C GLU A 51 7.26 11.65 -26.64
N ARG A 52 7.86 12.85 -26.67
CA ARG A 52 9.08 13.14 -25.90
C ARG A 52 8.73 13.25 -24.42
N GLU A 53 8.58 12.12 -23.75
CA GLU A 53 8.41 12.07 -22.30
C GLU A 53 9.74 12.35 -21.59
N GLU A 54 9.72 13.29 -20.63
CA GLU A 54 10.81 13.47 -19.67
C GLU A 54 11.03 12.14 -18.91
N PRO A 55 12.28 11.71 -18.65
CA PRO A 55 12.50 10.50 -17.88
C PRO A 55 11.85 10.61 -16.50
N CYS A 56 10.92 9.69 -16.20
CA CYS A 56 10.10 9.63 -14.98
C CYS A 56 10.89 9.82 -13.67
N SER A 57 12.16 9.41 -13.62
CA SER A 57 13.06 9.63 -12.48
C SER A 57 13.32 11.12 -12.17
N ARG A 58 13.22 12.01 -13.16
CA ARG A 58 13.39 13.46 -12.99
C ARG A 58 12.16 14.15 -12.39
N ALA A 59 10.96 13.59 -12.51
CA ALA A 59 9.75 14.18 -11.92
C ALA A 59 9.60 13.79 -10.44
N MET A 60 9.92 12.53 -10.09
CA MET A 60 9.73 11.99 -8.74
C MET A 60 10.75 12.52 -7.71
N ASN A 61 11.93 12.94 -8.17
CA ASN A 61 13.02 13.45 -7.34
C ASN A 61 13.30 14.96 -7.56
N ARG A 62 12.39 15.68 -8.20
CA ARG A 62 12.46 17.14 -8.34
C ARG A 62 12.10 17.80 -7.00
N ASP A 63 12.99 17.70 -6.04
CA ASP A 63 13.15 18.78 -5.07
C ASP A 63 13.81 19.92 -5.85
N ARG A 64 12.99 20.71 -6.56
CA ARG A 64 13.44 22.02 -7.04
C ARG A 64 13.67 22.86 -5.79
N GLU A 65 14.89 22.83 -5.26
CA GLU A 65 15.43 23.86 -4.36
C GLU A 65 15.65 25.17 -5.15
N THR A 66 14.60 25.63 -5.83
CA THR A 66 14.42 26.99 -6.28
C THR A 66 13.25 27.55 -5.47
N GLY A 67 13.49 27.87 -4.20
CA GLY A 67 12.54 28.60 -3.34
C GLY A 67 11.18 27.94 -3.03
N ALA A 68 10.90 26.71 -3.47
CA ALA A 68 9.68 25.98 -3.13
C ALA A 68 9.87 25.22 -1.80
N THR A 69 8.87 25.32 -0.91
CA THR A 69 8.85 24.65 0.39
C THR A 69 9.07 23.15 0.26
N VAL A 70 10.11 22.61 0.93
CA VAL A 70 10.34 21.16 1.07
C VAL A 70 9.06 20.49 1.55
N ASP A 71 8.65 19.42 0.85
CA ASP A 71 7.50 18.58 1.19
C ASP A 71 7.42 18.32 2.71
N PRO A 72 6.33 18.71 3.39
CA PRO A 72 6.17 18.53 4.83
C PRO A 72 6.41 17.08 5.30
N GLN A 73 6.00 16.08 4.52
CA GLN A 73 6.19 14.67 4.84
C GLN A 73 7.68 14.29 4.79
N VAL A 74 8.42 14.74 3.76
CA VAL A 74 9.88 14.51 3.69
C VAL A 74 10.60 15.23 4.82
N ARG A 75 10.19 16.44 5.19
CA ARG A 75 10.77 17.17 6.32
C ARG A 75 10.55 16.44 7.65
N PHE A 76 9.32 15.97 7.88
CA PHE A 76 8.96 15.19 9.06
C PHE A 76 9.83 13.95 9.17
N TRP A 77 9.85 13.10 8.13
CA TRP A 77 10.61 11.86 8.14
C TRP A 77 12.11 12.06 8.18
N ARG A 78 12.63 13.10 7.51
CA ARG A 78 14.05 13.44 7.58
C ARG A 78 14.48 13.79 9.00
N THR A 79 13.68 14.59 9.71
CA THR A 79 13.96 14.99 11.09
C THR A 79 13.90 13.78 12.02
N LEU A 80 12.82 13.01 11.93
CA LEU A 80 12.60 11.86 12.79
C LEU A 80 13.64 10.75 12.55
N ALA A 81 13.91 10.37 11.30
CA ALA A 81 14.93 9.37 11.00
C ALA A 81 16.34 9.83 11.41
N ALA A 82 16.68 11.11 11.20
CA ALA A 82 17.97 11.67 11.64
C ALA A 82 18.17 11.58 13.16
N SER A 83 17.09 11.67 13.95
CA SER A 83 17.16 11.52 15.41
C SER A 83 17.44 10.09 15.88
N VAL A 84 17.29 9.10 15.00
CA VAL A 84 17.35 7.68 15.32
C VAL A 84 18.62 7.01 14.79
N VAL A 85 19.06 7.35 13.57
CA VAL A 85 20.17 6.68 12.85
C VAL A 85 21.52 6.66 13.58
N SER A 86 21.74 7.55 14.55
CA SER A 86 22.96 7.54 15.38
C SER A 86 22.94 6.50 16.50
N SER A 87 21.76 5.97 16.85
CA SER A 87 21.56 5.09 18.01
C SER A 87 20.93 3.74 17.66
N GLN A 88 20.31 3.62 16.47
CA GLN A 88 19.71 2.38 15.98
C GLN A 88 20.51 1.84 14.80
N ALA A 89 20.97 0.59 14.92
CA ALA A 89 21.57 -0.12 13.80
C ALA A 89 20.52 -0.40 12.70
N THR A 90 20.89 -0.11 11.45
CA THR A 90 20.11 -0.47 10.27
C THR A 90 20.26 -1.96 9.91
N PRO A 91 19.29 -2.53 9.16
CA PRO A 91 18.06 -1.89 8.69
C PRO A 91 16.98 -1.80 9.77
N PHE A 92 16.12 -0.77 9.69
CA PHE A 92 14.94 -0.66 10.55
C PHE A 92 13.77 0.03 9.86
N TYR A 93 12.56 -0.37 10.27
CA TYR A 93 11.33 0.37 10.01
C TYR A 93 11.12 1.42 11.08
N LEU A 94 10.73 2.63 10.68
CA LEU A 94 10.33 3.69 11.59
C LEU A 94 8.92 4.13 11.26
N PHE A 95 8.00 3.85 12.17
CA PHE A 95 6.58 4.16 12.04
C PHE A 95 6.18 5.34 12.91
N SER A 96 5.10 6.04 12.55
CA SER A 96 4.61 7.19 13.31
C SER A 96 3.08 7.30 13.30
N ALA A 97 2.49 7.61 14.45
CA ALA A 97 1.06 7.93 14.58
C ALA A 97 0.65 9.24 13.87
N GLY A 98 1.59 10.16 13.63
CA GLY A 98 1.31 11.47 13.01
C GLY A 98 0.64 11.36 11.64
N PRO A 99 1.29 10.73 10.64
CA PRO A 99 0.69 10.54 9.32
C PRO A 99 -0.59 9.69 9.31
N VAL A 100 -0.78 8.81 10.30
CA VAL A 100 -2.04 8.05 10.47
C VAL A 100 -3.19 9.01 10.81
N ARG A 101 -2.96 9.99 11.69
CA ARG A 101 -3.95 11.03 12.03
C ARG A 101 -4.30 11.89 10.82
N GLU A 102 -3.29 12.33 10.07
CA GLU A 102 -3.50 13.11 8.83
C GLU A 102 -4.37 12.36 7.82
N ALA A 103 -4.10 11.07 7.59
CA ALA A 103 -4.91 10.25 6.69
C ALA A 103 -6.35 10.07 7.18
N LEU A 104 -6.56 9.94 8.50
CA LEU A 104 -7.90 9.88 9.06
C LEU A 104 -8.66 11.21 8.94
N ASP A 105 -7.95 12.34 9.05
CA ASP A 105 -8.53 13.67 8.87
C ASP A 105 -8.96 13.89 7.41
N GLU A 106 -8.16 13.43 6.44
CA GLU A 106 -8.55 13.44 5.03
C GLU A 106 -9.84 12.63 4.76
N LEU A 107 -10.00 11.49 5.43
CA LEU A 107 -11.17 10.62 5.28
C LEU A 107 -12.46 11.21 5.87
N ARG A 108 -12.39 12.25 6.71
CA ARG A 108 -13.59 12.91 7.28
C ARG A 108 -14.51 13.47 6.19
N VAL A 109 -13.98 13.76 5.01
CA VAL A 109 -14.77 14.21 3.84
C VAL A 109 -15.80 13.18 3.36
N LEU A 110 -15.61 11.91 3.69
CA LEU A 110 -16.56 10.84 3.35
C LEU A 110 -17.74 10.80 4.34
N GLY A 111 -17.56 11.34 5.53
CA GLY A 111 -18.55 11.33 6.61
C GLY A 111 -19.50 12.53 6.61
N PRO A 112 -20.49 12.53 7.53
CA PRO A 112 -21.46 13.62 7.68
C PRO A 112 -20.82 14.98 8.01
N GLU A 113 -19.62 14.98 8.59
CA GLU A 113 -18.86 16.20 8.94
C GLU A 113 -18.45 17.04 7.73
N ALA A 114 -18.38 16.44 6.54
CA ALA A 114 -18.08 17.15 5.29
C ALA A 114 -19.05 18.31 4.99
N ARG A 115 -20.28 18.24 5.51
CA ARG A 115 -21.33 19.26 5.30
C ARG A 115 -21.02 20.59 5.98
N ARG A 116 -20.26 20.60 7.08
CA ARG A 116 -19.95 21.82 7.84
C ARG A 116 -18.86 22.68 7.19
N GLY A 117 -17.99 22.10 6.37
CA GLY A 117 -16.92 22.84 5.67
C GLY A 117 -17.35 23.52 4.39
N ALA A 118 -18.38 23.00 3.70
CA ALA A 118 -18.83 23.54 2.41
C ALA A 118 -19.64 24.84 2.52
N GLN A 119 -20.19 25.15 3.69
CA GLN A 119 -20.87 26.44 3.97
C GLN A 119 -19.91 27.52 4.50
N ALA A 120 -18.69 27.15 4.93
CA ALA A 120 -17.74 28.07 5.55
C ALA A 120 -16.63 28.57 4.61
N SER A 121 -16.41 27.94 3.46
CA SER A 121 -15.44 28.40 2.45
C SER A 121 -16.15 28.99 1.24
N GLY A 122 -16.59 30.24 1.35
CA GLY A 122 -16.89 31.08 0.20
C GLY A 122 -15.61 31.37 -0.59
N LEU A 123 -15.22 30.46 -1.47
CA LEU A 123 -14.17 30.69 -2.46
C LEU A 123 -14.84 30.77 -3.82
N HIS A 124 -14.81 31.99 -4.35
CA HIS A 124 -15.30 32.38 -5.67
C HIS A 124 -14.81 31.43 -6.77
N THR A 125 -15.74 30.72 -7.40
CA THR A 125 -15.55 30.24 -8.77
C THR A 125 -16.42 31.07 -9.71
N THR A 126 -15.74 31.77 -10.60
CA THR A 126 -16.26 32.69 -11.60
C THR A 126 -17.29 32.06 -12.54
N ALA A 127 -18.28 32.89 -12.88
CA ALA A 127 -19.42 32.59 -13.71
C ALA A 127 -19.07 32.18 -15.15
N SER A 128 -19.87 31.26 -15.69
CA SER A 128 -20.22 31.22 -17.12
C SER A 128 -21.73 31.03 -17.24
N ARG A 129 -22.41 32.05 -17.78
CA ARG A 129 -23.84 32.05 -18.11
C ARG A 129 -23.99 31.66 -19.59
N ARG A 130 -24.87 30.71 -19.90
CA ARG A 130 -26.07 30.84 -20.78
C ARG A 130 -26.59 29.47 -21.24
N GLY A 131 -27.89 29.26 -21.07
CA GLY A 131 -28.66 28.15 -21.69
C GLY A 131 -30.00 27.96 -20.97
N LYS A 132 -31.12 28.08 -21.69
CA LYS A 132 -32.49 28.28 -21.19
C LYS A 132 -33.16 27.01 -20.65
N THR A 133 -34.12 27.25 -19.75
CA THR A 133 -35.07 26.37 -19.06
C THR A 133 -36.12 25.71 -19.97
N VAL A 134 -36.51 24.46 -19.66
CA VAL A 134 -37.92 23.97 -19.66
C VAL A 134 -38.05 22.97 -18.50
N GLY A 135 -39.18 23.03 -17.79
CA GLY A 135 -39.32 22.61 -16.39
C GLY A 135 -39.60 21.15 -16.10
N GLU A 136 -39.47 20.81 -14.82
CA GLU A 136 -40.08 19.67 -14.15
C GLU A 136 -40.20 19.97 -12.65
N ALA A 137 -41.25 19.39 -12.03
CA ALA A 137 -41.90 19.73 -10.76
C ALA A 137 -41.01 19.69 -9.49
N PRO A 138 -41.44 20.32 -8.37
CA PRO A 138 -40.68 20.31 -7.12
C PRO A 138 -40.82 18.94 -6.44
N ALA A 139 -39.88 18.03 -6.70
CA ALA A 139 -39.62 16.95 -5.77
C ALA A 139 -39.03 17.58 -4.51
N VAL A 140 -39.79 17.55 -3.41
CA VAL A 140 -39.28 17.85 -2.06
C VAL A 140 -38.15 16.87 -1.79
N ALA A 141 -36.92 17.29 -2.10
CA ALA A 141 -35.70 16.57 -1.77
C ALA A 141 -35.60 16.56 -0.25
N ARG A 142 -36.19 15.53 0.36
CA ARG A 142 -35.92 15.15 1.74
C ARG A 142 -34.39 15.07 1.82
N GLU A 143 -33.75 15.99 2.52
CA GLU A 143 -32.30 15.98 2.68
C GLU A 143 -31.90 14.59 3.16
N ALA A 144 -31.28 13.80 2.28
CA ALA A 144 -30.85 12.46 2.64
C ALA A 144 -29.94 12.60 3.86
N ARG A 145 -30.33 11.99 4.98
CA ARG A 145 -29.54 12.01 6.21
C ARG A 145 -28.16 11.45 5.87
N ALA A 146 -27.10 12.25 6.06
CA ALA A 146 -25.75 11.77 5.81
C ALA A 146 -25.44 10.59 6.75
N LEU A 147 -25.11 9.45 6.16
CA LEU A 147 -24.79 8.24 6.91
C LEU A 147 -23.39 8.37 7.52
N PRO A 148 -23.21 7.97 8.79
CA PRO A 148 -21.89 7.81 9.39
C PRO A 148 -21.00 6.87 8.56
N VAL A 149 -19.72 7.24 8.44
CA VAL A 149 -18.69 6.37 7.87
C VAL A 149 -17.80 5.87 8.99
N ARG A 150 -17.72 4.54 9.15
CA ARG A 150 -16.85 3.88 10.12
C ARG A 150 -15.64 3.29 9.41
N HIS A 151 -14.45 3.68 9.87
CA HIS A 151 -13.19 3.16 9.34
C HIS A 151 -12.67 2.02 10.21
N TRP A 152 -12.52 0.85 9.60
CA TRP A 152 -11.91 -0.34 10.18
C TRP A 152 -10.45 -0.40 9.73
N LEU A 153 -9.52 -0.60 10.65
CA LEU A 153 -8.12 -0.83 10.30
C LEU A 153 -7.98 -2.25 9.76
N SER A 154 -7.54 -2.41 8.50
CA SER A 154 -7.22 -3.74 7.98
C SER A 154 -5.88 -4.23 8.53
N CYS A 155 -5.92 -5.14 9.50
CA CYS A 155 -4.78 -5.56 10.33
C CYS A 155 -3.59 -6.06 9.49
N LYS A 156 -3.87 -6.83 8.43
CA LYS A 156 -2.90 -7.38 7.47
C LYS A 156 -1.92 -6.37 6.88
N THR A 157 -2.27 -5.08 6.90
CA THR A 157 -1.44 -4.02 6.30
C THR A 157 -0.27 -3.60 7.20
N GLN A 158 -0.43 -3.62 8.53
CA GLN A 158 0.63 -3.30 9.48
C GLN A 158 0.31 -3.89 10.88
N PRO A 159 0.57 -5.19 11.12
CA PRO A 159 0.20 -5.87 12.37
C PRO A 159 1.21 -5.60 13.50
N VAL A 160 1.41 -4.33 13.84
CA VAL A 160 2.40 -3.88 14.84
C VAL A 160 1.68 -3.44 16.12
N ALA A 161 2.03 -4.05 17.26
CA ALA A 161 1.30 -3.88 18.53
C ALA A 161 1.11 -2.41 18.96
N PRO A 162 2.14 -1.53 18.94
CA PRO A 162 1.94 -0.10 19.19
C PRO A 162 0.89 0.58 18.31
N LEU A 163 0.83 0.26 17.00
CA LEU A 163 -0.21 0.79 16.11
C LEU A 163 -1.60 0.29 16.54
N LEU A 164 -1.74 -1.01 16.82
CA LEU A 164 -3.02 -1.59 17.21
C LEU A 164 -3.54 -0.97 18.52
N ARG A 165 -2.67 -0.80 19.52
CA ARG A 165 -2.98 -0.09 20.77
C ARG A 165 -3.40 1.34 20.53
N TRP A 166 -2.62 2.07 19.70
CA TRP A 166 -2.91 3.45 19.35
C TRP A 166 -4.27 3.58 18.67
N TRP A 167 -4.54 2.73 17.67
CA TRP A 167 -5.79 2.71 16.92
C TRP A 167 -7.00 2.42 17.82
N ARG A 168 -6.88 1.45 18.72
CA ARG A 168 -7.90 1.15 19.73
C ARG A 168 -8.20 2.33 20.65
N LYS A 169 -7.16 3.05 21.11
CA LYS A 169 -7.31 4.26 21.93
C LYS A 169 -8.08 5.37 21.20
N GLN A 170 -8.06 5.38 19.86
CA GLN A 170 -8.89 6.29 19.06
C GLN A 170 -10.38 5.86 19.00
N GLY A 171 -10.78 4.78 19.69
CA GLY A 171 -12.15 4.24 19.67
C GLY A 171 -12.54 3.60 18.34
N ARG A 172 -11.57 3.25 17.50
CA ARG A 172 -11.80 2.71 16.16
C ARG A 172 -11.70 1.18 16.15
N PRO A 173 -12.52 0.50 15.34
CA PRO A 173 -12.51 -0.95 15.27
C PRO A 173 -11.47 -1.49 14.27
N ILE A 174 -11.24 -2.80 14.27
CA ILE A 174 -10.23 -3.48 13.45
C ILE A 174 -10.84 -4.62 12.64
N GLU A 175 -10.39 -4.76 11.40
CA GLU A 175 -10.70 -5.87 10.51
C GLU A 175 -9.54 -6.87 10.49
N VAL A 176 -9.87 -8.16 10.56
CA VAL A 176 -8.90 -9.26 10.58
C VAL A 176 -9.32 -10.35 9.60
N VAL A 177 -8.34 -10.95 8.91
CA VAL A 177 -8.57 -12.01 7.90
C VAL A 177 -8.03 -13.38 8.28
N SER A 178 -7.37 -13.50 9.43
CA SER A 178 -6.72 -14.75 9.86
C SER A 178 -6.79 -14.97 11.36
N GLU A 179 -6.52 -16.20 11.79
CA GLU A 179 -6.44 -16.58 13.21
C GLU A 179 -5.41 -15.73 13.98
N PHE A 180 -4.22 -15.54 13.41
CA PHE A 180 -3.17 -14.77 14.08
C PHE A 180 -3.50 -13.29 14.18
N GLU A 181 -4.15 -12.70 13.17
CA GLU A 181 -4.63 -11.33 13.25
C GLU A 181 -5.73 -11.17 14.32
N TYR A 182 -6.66 -12.13 14.42
CA TYR A 182 -7.68 -12.14 15.46
C TYR A 182 -7.05 -12.22 16.86
N LEU A 183 -6.10 -13.14 17.07
CA LEU A 183 -5.40 -13.29 18.34
C LEU A 183 -4.58 -12.05 18.69
N ALA A 184 -3.93 -11.42 17.71
CA ALA A 184 -3.23 -10.16 17.91
C ALA A 184 -4.20 -9.04 18.34
N ALA A 185 -5.34 -8.89 17.66
CA ALA A 185 -6.36 -7.90 18.03
C ALA A 185 -6.89 -8.13 19.46
N ARG A 186 -7.22 -9.38 19.83
CA ARG A 186 -7.65 -9.71 21.20
C ARG A 186 -6.56 -9.41 22.23
N ARG A 187 -5.31 -9.78 21.95
CA ARG A 187 -4.17 -9.52 22.84
C ARG A 187 -3.92 -8.02 23.06
N GLU A 188 -4.20 -7.20 22.05
CA GLU A 188 -4.07 -5.73 22.14
C GLU A 188 -5.34 -5.04 22.69
N GLY A 189 -6.31 -5.83 23.16
CA GLY A 189 -7.45 -5.39 23.96
C GLY A 189 -8.69 -4.99 23.16
N PHE A 190 -8.80 -5.38 21.89
CA PHE A 190 -10.03 -5.14 21.12
C PHE A 190 -11.14 -6.10 21.57
N GLU A 191 -12.33 -5.55 21.83
CA GLU A 191 -13.51 -6.34 22.15
C GLU A 191 -14.12 -7.03 20.92
N THR A 192 -14.90 -8.10 21.13
CA THR A 192 -15.46 -8.91 20.03
C THR A 192 -16.34 -8.11 19.08
N ASP A 193 -16.99 -7.05 19.56
CA ASP A 193 -17.80 -6.13 18.77
C ASP A 193 -16.98 -5.03 18.07
N GLN A 194 -15.69 -4.90 18.40
CA GLN A 194 -14.70 -4.05 17.76
C GLN A 194 -13.84 -4.79 16.73
N ILE A 195 -14.05 -6.10 16.55
CA ILE A 195 -13.32 -6.92 15.58
C ILE A 195 -14.28 -7.41 14.49
N LEU A 196 -13.96 -7.14 13.23
CA LEU A 196 -14.66 -7.67 12.06
C LEU A 196 -13.86 -8.82 11.46
N LEU A 197 -14.47 -10.01 11.41
CA LEU A 197 -13.87 -11.23 10.86
C LEU A 197 -14.24 -11.39 9.38
N ASN A 198 -13.26 -11.20 8.52
CA ASN A 198 -13.30 -11.43 7.09
C ASN A 198 -12.34 -12.58 6.70
N GLY A 199 -12.07 -12.72 5.41
CA GLY A 199 -11.15 -13.71 4.87
C GLY A 199 -11.82 -15.07 4.61
N PRO A 200 -11.27 -15.88 3.70
CA PRO A 200 -11.80 -17.20 3.38
C PRO A 200 -11.43 -18.21 4.48
N ALA A 201 -12.08 -19.37 4.45
CA ALA A 201 -11.71 -20.55 5.22
C ALA A 201 -11.75 -20.37 6.77
N LYS A 202 -12.55 -19.42 7.28
CA LYS A 202 -12.69 -19.18 8.73
C LYS A 202 -13.16 -20.40 9.51
N HIS A 203 -13.94 -21.27 8.88
CA HIS A 203 -14.47 -22.49 9.48
C HIS A 203 -13.39 -23.49 9.94
N HIS A 204 -12.13 -23.34 9.52
CA HIS A 204 -11.03 -24.19 9.97
C HIS A 204 -10.40 -23.74 11.30
N TRP A 205 -10.59 -22.49 11.71
CA TRP A 205 -9.92 -21.95 12.89
C TRP A 205 -10.85 -21.23 13.86
N LEU A 206 -11.89 -20.55 13.36
CA LEU A 206 -12.81 -19.80 14.20
C LEU A 206 -13.54 -20.66 15.25
N PRO A 207 -13.86 -21.96 15.03
CA PRO A 207 -14.45 -22.80 16.07
C PRO A 207 -13.63 -22.89 17.36
N ARG A 208 -12.28 -22.78 17.28
CA ARG A 208 -11.38 -22.78 18.46
C ARG A 208 -11.48 -21.50 19.28
N HIS A 209 -12.07 -20.45 18.71
CA HIS A 209 -12.14 -19.10 19.27
C HIS A 209 -13.57 -18.57 19.37
N ALA A 210 -14.55 -19.47 19.40
CA ALA A 210 -15.96 -19.10 19.45
C ALA A 210 -16.24 -18.25 20.70
N ALA A 211 -16.71 -17.03 20.47
CA ALA A 211 -17.02 -16.07 21.53
C ALA A 211 -18.37 -15.38 21.26
N PRO A 212 -19.04 -14.87 22.30
CA PRO A 212 -20.27 -14.11 22.13
C PRO A 212 -20.09 -12.89 21.22
N ARG A 213 -21.11 -12.62 20.39
CA ARG A 213 -21.26 -11.37 19.62
C ARG A 213 -20.14 -11.06 18.61
N LEU A 214 -19.35 -12.05 18.18
CA LEU A 214 -18.39 -11.88 17.10
C LEU A 214 -19.08 -11.33 15.85
N ARG A 215 -18.42 -10.39 15.15
CA ARG A 215 -18.87 -9.91 13.83
C ARG A 215 -18.21 -10.72 12.75
N VAL A 216 -18.98 -11.43 11.94
CA VAL A 216 -18.45 -12.38 10.95
C VAL A 216 -19.13 -12.16 9.60
N ASN A 217 -18.35 -11.82 8.58
CA ASN A 217 -18.82 -11.86 7.20
C ASN A 217 -18.50 -13.25 6.62
N PHE A 218 -19.53 -14.01 6.25
CA PHE A 218 -19.35 -15.31 5.62
C PHE A 218 -18.87 -15.15 4.18
N ASP A 219 -17.79 -15.86 3.84
CA ASP A 219 -17.14 -15.76 2.53
C ASP A 219 -17.73 -16.74 1.52
N SER A 220 -18.20 -17.92 1.95
CA SER A 220 -18.76 -18.96 1.08
C SER A 220 -19.92 -19.73 1.71
N PRO A 221 -20.77 -20.43 0.92
CA PRO A 221 -21.87 -21.24 1.44
C PRO A 221 -21.40 -22.37 2.37
N ALA A 222 -20.24 -22.97 2.06
CA ALA A 222 -19.65 -24.02 2.88
C ALA A 222 -19.22 -23.49 4.26
N GLU A 223 -18.60 -22.31 4.28
CA GLU A 223 -18.22 -21.64 5.53
C GLU A 223 -19.45 -21.27 6.38
N LEU A 224 -20.48 -20.68 5.76
CA LEU A 224 -21.75 -20.40 6.44
C LEU A 224 -22.33 -21.68 7.05
N LYS A 225 -22.45 -22.76 6.26
CA LYS A 225 -23.01 -24.03 6.73
C LYS A 225 -22.26 -24.56 7.96
N ALA A 226 -20.93 -24.51 7.94
CA ALA A 226 -20.09 -25.02 9.02
C ALA A 226 -20.18 -24.17 10.30
N LEU A 227 -20.27 -22.84 10.17
CA LEU A 227 -20.21 -21.92 11.30
C LEU A 227 -21.58 -21.49 11.84
N LEU A 228 -22.67 -21.72 11.10
CA LEU A 228 -24.03 -21.33 11.48
C LEU A 228 -24.47 -21.85 12.87
N PRO A 229 -24.16 -23.09 13.29
CA PRO A 229 -24.48 -23.55 14.64
C PRO A 229 -23.82 -22.68 15.72
N LEU A 230 -22.54 -22.32 15.53
CA LEU A 230 -21.79 -21.45 16.45
C LEU A 230 -22.33 -20.02 16.42
N ALA A 231 -22.64 -19.50 15.23
CA ALA A 231 -23.23 -18.19 15.06
C ALA A 231 -24.53 -18.04 15.85
N LYS A 232 -25.38 -19.08 15.83
CA LYS A 232 -26.61 -19.13 16.62
C LYS A 232 -26.32 -19.26 18.11
N GLN A 233 -25.50 -20.21 18.52
CA GLN A 233 -25.15 -20.50 19.91
C GLN A 233 -24.59 -19.26 20.63
N HIS A 234 -23.70 -18.53 19.95
CA HIS A 234 -22.97 -17.39 20.52
C HIS A 234 -23.55 -16.03 20.12
N ARG A 235 -24.70 -16.01 19.41
CA ARG A 235 -25.37 -14.78 18.96
C ARG A 235 -24.42 -13.85 18.21
N TRP A 236 -23.74 -14.40 17.20
CA TRP A 236 -22.86 -13.61 16.34
C TRP A 236 -23.64 -12.58 15.54
N ARG A 237 -22.96 -11.48 15.19
CA ARG A 237 -23.44 -10.47 14.27
C ARG A 237 -22.98 -10.83 12.86
N CYS A 238 -23.88 -11.41 12.09
CA CYS A 238 -23.53 -12.02 10.83
C CYS A 238 -23.59 -11.04 9.66
N GLY A 239 -22.73 -11.24 8.68
CA GLY A 239 -22.78 -10.60 7.38
C GLY A 239 -22.48 -11.60 6.29
N VAL A 240 -22.66 -11.18 5.04
CA VAL A 240 -22.34 -11.97 3.85
C VAL A 240 -21.45 -11.16 2.92
N ARG A 241 -20.45 -11.81 2.35
CA ARG A 241 -19.58 -11.19 1.37
C ARG A 241 -20.06 -11.47 -0.05
N LEU A 242 -20.37 -10.41 -0.79
CA LEU A 242 -20.68 -10.45 -2.21
C LEU A 242 -19.38 -10.40 -3.04
N ARG A 243 -19.23 -11.36 -3.95
CA ARG A 243 -18.30 -11.24 -5.07
C ARG A 243 -18.94 -10.36 -6.14
N THR A 244 -18.39 -9.17 -6.35
CA THR A 244 -18.90 -8.26 -7.40
C THR A 244 -18.34 -8.63 -8.77
N SER A 245 -19.05 -8.26 -9.82
CA SER A 245 -18.58 -8.37 -11.21
C SER A 245 -17.29 -7.59 -11.52
N LEU A 246 -16.86 -6.72 -10.61
CA LEU A 246 -15.67 -5.86 -10.73
C LEU A 246 -14.45 -6.42 -10.00
N GLU A 247 -14.62 -7.51 -9.26
CA GLU A 247 -13.55 -8.20 -8.54
C GLU A 247 -12.91 -9.28 -9.45
N HIS A 248 -11.64 -9.05 -9.81
CA HIS A 248 -10.88 -9.90 -10.72
C HIS A 248 -9.47 -10.13 -10.20
N ASP A 249 -8.86 -11.23 -10.65
CA ASP A 249 -7.45 -11.51 -10.40
C ASP A 249 -6.57 -10.37 -10.98
N PRO A 250 -5.67 -9.79 -10.16
CA PRO A 250 -4.82 -8.67 -10.59
C PRO A 250 -3.73 -9.06 -11.60
N GLU A 251 -3.30 -10.32 -11.60
CA GLU A 251 -2.28 -10.85 -12.52
C GLU A 251 -2.92 -11.41 -13.79
N ASN A 252 -4.14 -11.95 -13.70
CA ASN A 252 -4.89 -12.47 -14.85
C ASN A 252 -6.39 -12.13 -14.80
N PRO A 253 -6.80 -10.94 -15.26
CA PRO A 253 -8.19 -10.45 -15.13
C PRO A 253 -9.29 -11.31 -15.77
N LYS A 254 -8.93 -12.36 -16.53
CA LYS A 254 -9.87 -13.35 -17.07
C LYS A 254 -10.37 -14.35 -16.02
N TRP A 255 -9.66 -14.48 -14.89
CA TRP A 255 -10.01 -15.41 -13.83
C TRP A 255 -10.75 -14.70 -12.67
N PRO A 256 -11.73 -15.38 -12.07
CA PRO A 256 -12.37 -14.90 -10.86
C PRO A 256 -11.41 -15.00 -9.66
N THR A 257 -11.65 -14.18 -8.64
CA THR A 257 -11.00 -14.32 -7.34
C THR A 257 -11.66 -15.43 -6.51
N GLN A 258 -10.95 -15.94 -5.50
CA GLN A 258 -11.34 -17.04 -4.61
C GLN A 258 -12.40 -16.69 -3.56
N PHE A 259 -13.16 -15.63 -3.79
CA PHE A 259 -13.52 -14.69 -2.75
C PHE A 259 -15.00 -14.30 -2.86
N GLY A 260 -15.73 -14.42 -1.75
CA GLY A 260 -17.13 -14.02 -1.67
C GLY A 260 -18.08 -14.95 -2.43
N MET A 261 -19.37 -14.70 -2.24
CA MET A 261 -20.47 -15.45 -2.85
C MET A 261 -20.96 -14.76 -4.11
N GLU A 262 -21.29 -15.52 -5.14
CA GLU A 262 -22.04 -15.01 -6.28
C GLU A 262 -23.49 -14.70 -5.90
N ARG A 263 -24.20 -13.96 -6.76
CA ARG A 263 -25.60 -13.54 -6.52
C ARG A 263 -26.49 -14.70 -6.04
N ALA A 264 -26.46 -15.84 -6.72
CA ALA A 264 -27.32 -16.98 -6.41
C ALA A 264 -26.96 -17.64 -5.06
N GLU A 265 -25.68 -17.68 -4.74
CA GLU A 265 -25.17 -18.20 -3.47
C GLU A 265 -25.53 -17.28 -2.31
N LEU A 266 -25.38 -15.97 -2.50
CA LEU A 266 -25.70 -14.97 -1.49
C LEU A 266 -27.19 -14.98 -1.13
N VAL A 267 -28.08 -15.08 -2.13
CA VAL A 267 -29.53 -15.23 -1.90
C VAL A 267 -29.81 -16.44 -1.00
N LYS A 268 -29.23 -17.60 -1.31
CA LYS A 268 -29.38 -18.82 -0.50
C LYS A 268 -28.78 -18.67 0.89
N ALA A 269 -27.66 -17.97 1.03
CA ALA A 269 -27.00 -17.73 2.31
C ALA A 269 -27.85 -16.86 3.24
N VAL A 270 -28.42 -15.76 2.72
CA VAL A 270 -29.34 -14.89 3.48
C VAL A 270 -30.60 -15.66 3.87
N GLU A 271 -31.17 -16.47 2.98
CA GLU A 271 -32.30 -17.34 3.31
C GLU A 271 -31.97 -18.35 4.42
N ALA A 272 -30.80 -18.98 4.37
CA ALA A 272 -30.36 -19.95 5.37
C ALA A 272 -30.16 -19.32 6.76
N LEU A 273 -29.58 -18.12 6.82
CA LEU A 273 -29.45 -17.32 8.04
C LEU A 273 -30.84 -17.02 8.62
N LYS A 274 -31.75 -16.49 7.80
CA LYS A 274 -33.13 -16.16 8.21
C LYS A 274 -33.89 -17.38 8.75
N ARG A 275 -33.84 -18.52 8.05
CA ARG A 275 -34.48 -19.78 8.49
C ARG A 275 -33.94 -20.29 9.82
N SER A 276 -32.73 -19.89 10.19
CA SER A 276 -32.06 -20.31 11.42
C SER A 276 -32.22 -19.32 12.57
N SER A 277 -33.05 -18.27 12.37
CA SER A 277 -33.22 -17.15 13.30
C SER A 277 -31.92 -16.40 13.60
N VAL A 278 -31.02 -16.34 12.61
CA VAL A 278 -29.81 -15.51 12.63
C VAL A 278 -30.00 -14.43 11.57
N GLU A 279 -29.98 -13.16 11.96
CA GLU A 279 -30.13 -12.07 11.00
C GLU A 279 -28.76 -11.69 10.41
N ALA A 280 -28.70 -11.56 9.08
CA ALA A 280 -27.60 -10.88 8.44
C ALA A 280 -27.77 -9.37 8.66
N GLU A 281 -26.72 -8.70 9.12
CA GLU A 281 -26.70 -7.27 9.38
C GLU A 281 -25.81 -6.51 8.38
N THR A 282 -24.84 -7.19 7.78
CA THR A 282 -23.80 -6.57 6.95
C THR A 282 -23.78 -7.19 5.56
N LEU A 283 -23.73 -6.34 4.53
CA LEU A 283 -23.32 -6.73 3.19
C LEU A 283 -21.90 -6.22 2.96
N HIS A 284 -20.96 -7.11 2.67
CA HIS A 284 -19.57 -6.75 2.38
C HIS A 284 -19.22 -7.00 0.93
N PHE A 285 -18.46 -6.09 0.31
CA PHE A 285 -17.73 -6.37 -0.93
C PHE A 285 -16.34 -5.70 -0.87
N HIS A 286 -15.39 -6.22 -1.64
CA HIS A 286 -14.09 -5.60 -1.84
C HIS A 286 -13.76 -5.59 -3.32
N LEU A 287 -13.19 -4.50 -3.83
CA LEU A 287 -12.96 -4.35 -5.27
C LEU A 287 -11.56 -4.79 -5.68
N ARG A 288 -10.54 -4.22 -5.01
CA ARG A 288 -9.10 -4.50 -5.16
C ARG A 288 -8.28 -3.44 -4.40
N THR A 289 -6.97 -3.62 -4.37
CA THR A 289 -6.02 -2.53 -4.09
C THR A 289 -5.98 -1.50 -5.23
N ASN A 290 -5.70 -0.23 -4.92
CA ASN A 290 -5.53 0.86 -5.90
C ASN A 290 -6.74 1.01 -6.86
N VAL A 291 -7.94 1.17 -6.30
CA VAL A 291 -9.14 1.46 -7.09
C VAL A 291 -8.93 2.75 -7.88
N ALA A 292 -9.14 2.68 -9.19
CA ALA A 292 -8.73 3.74 -10.12
C ALA A 292 -9.52 5.05 -9.99
N GLY A 293 -10.77 4.97 -9.50
CA GLY A 293 -11.65 6.13 -9.38
C GLY A 293 -12.99 5.79 -8.72
N ALA A 294 -13.67 6.83 -8.24
CA ALA A 294 -14.91 6.74 -7.48
C ALA A 294 -16.05 6.01 -8.24
N GLY A 295 -16.11 6.15 -9.57
CA GLY A 295 -17.11 5.47 -10.40
C GLY A 295 -17.08 3.93 -10.32
N THR A 296 -15.97 3.33 -9.88
CA THR A 296 -15.91 1.87 -9.64
C THR A 296 -16.73 1.48 -8.41
N TYR A 297 -16.66 2.29 -7.34
CA TYR A 297 -17.54 2.11 -6.17
C TYR A 297 -18.99 2.33 -6.54
N GLU A 298 -19.31 3.32 -7.39
CA GLU A 298 -20.70 3.55 -7.82
C GLU A 298 -21.31 2.30 -8.48
N ARG A 299 -20.59 1.68 -9.42
CA ARG A 299 -21.06 0.44 -10.08
C ARG A 299 -21.21 -0.71 -9.09
N ALA A 300 -20.22 -0.92 -8.21
CA ALA A 300 -20.26 -1.97 -7.20
C ALA A 300 -21.45 -1.83 -6.23
N ILE A 301 -21.70 -0.61 -5.75
CA ILE A 301 -22.79 -0.33 -4.81
C ILE A 301 -24.15 -0.55 -5.48
N ARG A 302 -24.29 -0.21 -6.77
CA ARG A 302 -25.52 -0.47 -7.54
C ARG A 302 -25.76 -1.97 -7.74
N GLU A 303 -24.72 -2.72 -8.10
CA GLU A 303 -24.78 -4.18 -8.19
C GLU A 303 -25.15 -4.82 -6.84
N ALA A 304 -24.51 -4.38 -5.76
CA ALA A 304 -24.81 -4.80 -4.40
C ALA A 304 -26.27 -4.53 -4.02
N ALA A 305 -26.82 -3.36 -4.38
CA ALA A 305 -28.22 -3.03 -4.14
C ALA A 305 -29.18 -3.96 -4.91
N GLU A 306 -28.86 -4.32 -6.16
CA GLU A 306 -29.64 -5.28 -6.94
C GLU A 306 -29.62 -6.68 -6.33
N VAL A 307 -28.48 -7.12 -5.82
CA VAL A 307 -28.35 -8.42 -5.15
C VAL A 307 -29.14 -8.43 -3.84
N CYS A 308 -29.05 -7.36 -3.04
CA CYS A 308 -29.87 -7.21 -1.83
C CYS A 308 -31.37 -7.26 -2.12
N ARG A 309 -31.85 -6.60 -3.19
CA ARG A 309 -33.26 -6.68 -3.61
C ARG A 309 -33.67 -8.12 -3.94
N ALA A 310 -32.84 -8.84 -4.70
CA ALA A 310 -33.11 -10.24 -5.03
C ALA A 310 -33.13 -11.15 -3.79
N ALA A 311 -32.24 -10.91 -2.83
CA ALA A 311 -32.16 -11.66 -1.57
C ALA A 311 -33.22 -11.24 -0.53
N LYS A 312 -34.04 -10.21 -0.81
CA LYS A 312 -34.91 -9.55 0.18
C LYS A 312 -34.14 -9.16 1.46
N PHE A 313 -32.90 -8.72 1.28
CA PHE A 313 -31.96 -8.39 2.34
C PHE A 313 -31.83 -6.87 2.48
N GLN A 314 -32.07 -6.35 3.68
CA GLN A 314 -31.85 -4.95 4.03
C GLN A 314 -30.70 -4.86 5.04
N PRO A 315 -29.45 -4.66 4.58
CA PRO A 315 -28.32 -4.56 5.49
C PRO A 315 -28.42 -3.31 6.38
N LEU A 316 -28.01 -3.46 7.63
CA LEU A 316 -27.78 -2.35 8.56
C LEU A 316 -26.43 -1.68 8.30
N HIS A 317 -25.48 -2.41 7.74
CA HIS A 317 -24.16 -1.90 7.37
C HIS A 317 -23.79 -2.36 5.97
N LEU A 318 -23.30 -1.41 5.17
CA LEU A 318 -22.68 -1.68 3.89
C LEU A 318 -21.19 -1.57 4.12
N ASP A 319 -20.46 -2.66 3.91
CA ASP A 319 -19.02 -2.67 3.97
C ASP A 319 -18.45 -2.64 2.55
N GLY A 320 -17.87 -1.49 2.19
CA GLY A 320 -17.24 -1.29 0.90
C GLY A 320 -15.81 -1.80 0.82
N GLY A 321 -15.32 -2.45 1.88
CA GLY A 321 -13.97 -2.95 2.00
C GLY A 321 -12.93 -1.84 2.00
N GLY A 322 -11.67 -2.23 1.77
CA GLY A 322 -10.57 -1.30 1.49
C GLY A 322 -10.41 -1.02 0.00
N GLY A 323 -9.27 -0.45 -0.37
CA GLY A 323 -8.85 -0.34 -1.77
C GLY A 323 -8.60 1.08 -2.25
N LEU A 324 -8.77 2.08 -1.39
CA LEU A 324 -8.37 3.44 -1.71
C LEU A 324 -6.86 3.47 -2.08
N PRO A 325 -6.49 4.19 -3.15
CA PRO A 325 -5.12 4.25 -3.62
C PRO A 325 -4.25 5.00 -2.61
N PRO A 326 -3.07 4.48 -2.23
CA PRO A 326 -2.23 5.20 -1.30
C PRO A 326 -1.65 6.47 -1.94
N PRO A 327 -1.59 7.57 -1.18
CA PRO A 327 -0.89 8.78 -1.61
C PRO A 327 0.59 8.51 -1.88
N PHE A 328 1.17 9.28 -2.80
CA PHE A 328 2.63 9.30 -3.05
C PHE A 328 3.24 7.92 -3.33
N THR A 329 2.51 7.06 -4.04
CA THR A 329 3.06 5.79 -4.53
C THR A 329 2.88 5.71 -6.04
N TRP A 330 3.82 5.08 -6.73
CA TRP A 330 3.81 4.99 -8.20
C TRP A 330 3.99 3.55 -8.67
N ALA A 331 3.49 3.23 -9.85
CA ALA A 331 3.88 2.02 -10.59
C ALA A 331 5.33 2.14 -11.10
N HIS A 332 5.91 1.01 -11.52
CA HIS A 332 7.23 0.98 -12.18
C HIS A 332 7.29 1.77 -13.49
N ASP A 333 6.17 1.88 -14.19
CA ASP A 333 6.04 2.72 -15.38
C ASP A 333 5.90 4.22 -15.07
N GLY A 334 5.92 4.61 -13.79
CA GLY A 334 5.89 5.99 -13.34
C GLY A 334 4.51 6.59 -13.15
N ARG A 335 3.43 5.86 -13.42
CA ARG A 335 2.07 6.34 -13.15
C ARG A 335 1.83 6.40 -11.65
N ALA A 336 1.34 7.55 -11.17
CA ALA A 336 0.92 7.70 -9.78
C ALA A 336 -0.30 6.81 -9.51
N PHE A 337 -0.29 6.10 -8.39
CA PHE A 337 -1.47 5.42 -7.87
C PHE A 337 -2.52 6.46 -7.52
N GLY A 338 -3.78 6.16 -7.86
CA GLY A 338 -4.87 7.09 -7.62
C GLY A 338 -4.76 8.44 -8.34
N ALA A 339 -4.04 8.57 -9.46
CA ALA A 339 -3.88 9.84 -10.17
C ALA A 339 -5.20 10.54 -10.55
N ARG A 340 -6.31 9.78 -10.62
CA ARG A 340 -7.67 10.26 -10.91
C ARG A 340 -8.63 10.05 -9.75
N PHE A 341 -8.11 9.74 -8.57
CA PHE A 341 -8.92 9.40 -7.41
C PHE A 341 -9.11 10.62 -6.52
N ASP A 342 -10.36 11.02 -6.33
CA ASP A 342 -10.74 12.14 -5.46
C ASP A 342 -11.72 11.67 -4.38
N LEU A 343 -11.40 11.93 -3.11
CA LEU A 343 -12.25 11.60 -1.97
C LEU A 343 -13.58 12.37 -1.99
N ARG A 344 -13.63 13.58 -2.54
CA ARG A 344 -14.87 14.37 -2.71
C ARG A 344 -15.77 13.76 -3.77
N GLU A 345 -15.20 13.27 -4.86
CA GLU A 345 -15.96 12.53 -5.87
C GLU A 345 -16.52 11.22 -5.28
N LEU A 346 -15.72 10.52 -4.48
CA LEU A 346 -16.18 9.34 -3.75
C LEU A 346 -17.30 9.67 -2.76
N ALA A 347 -17.19 10.77 -2.01
CA ALA A 347 -18.25 11.23 -1.12
C ALA A 347 -19.54 11.51 -1.90
N ALA A 348 -19.46 12.14 -3.07
CA ALA A 348 -20.60 12.38 -3.94
C ALA A 348 -21.21 11.07 -4.46
N VAL A 349 -20.38 10.08 -4.81
CA VAL A 349 -20.84 8.72 -5.16
C VAL A 349 -21.64 8.11 -4.01
N PHE A 350 -21.11 8.13 -2.79
CA PHE A 350 -21.81 7.59 -1.62
C PHE A 350 -23.13 8.30 -1.37
N GLN A 351 -23.17 9.64 -1.45
CA GLN A 351 -24.40 10.40 -1.29
C GLN A 351 -25.51 9.98 -2.26
N ARG A 352 -25.16 9.66 -3.51
CA ARG A 352 -26.14 9.22 -4.53
C ARG A 352 -26.53 7.75 -4.43
N THR A 353 -25.64 6.90 -3.90
CA THR A 353 -25.80 5.43 -3.99
C THR A 353 -26.21 4.77 -2.69
N LEU A 354 -25.83 5.30 -1.52
CA LEU A 354 -26.24 4.74 -0.24
C LEU A 354 -27.77 4.79 0.02
N PRO A 355 -28.55 5.78 -0.50
CA PRO A 355 -30.01 5.73 -0.42
C PRO A 355 -30.67 4.51 -1.08
N LEU A 356 -29.94 3.73 -1.89
CA LEU A 356 -30.42 2.46 -2.42
C LEU A 356 -30.61 1.39 -1.33
N PHE A 357 -30.12 1.62 -0.11
CA PHE A 357 -30.23 0.72 1.05
C PHE A 357 -31.04 1.42 2.16
N PRO A 358 -32.38 1.29 2.19
CA PRO A 358 -33.23 2.05 3.11
C PRO A 358 -33.02 1.69 4.60
N GLY A 359 -32.50 0.50 4.90
CA GLY A 359 -32.19 0.05 6.27
C GLY A 359 -30.81 0.44 6.79
N LEU A 360 -30.00 1.11 5.96
CA LEU A 360 -28.59 1.34 6.22
C LEU A 360 -28.40 2.34 7.37
N ARG A 361 -27.55 1.97 8.33
CA ARG A 361 -27.18 2.79 9.49
C ARG A 361 -25.78 3.38 9.36
N GLU A 362 -24.85 2.64 8.76
CA GLU A 362 -23.46 3.05 8.59
C GLU A 362 -22.88 2.51 7.29
N LEU A 363 -21.98 3.28 6.68
CA LEU A 363 -21.03 2.77 5.67
C LEU A 363 -19.73 2.39 6.38
N TRP A 364 -19.20 1.21 6.10
CA TRP A 364 -17.91 0.74 6.59
C TRP A 364 -16.87 0.74 5.47
N LEU A 365 -15.64 1.11 5.84
CA LEU A 365 -14.47 1.10 4.96
C LEU A 365 -13.27 0.52 5.70
N GLU A 366 -12.55 -0.40 5.04
CA GLU A 366 -11.46 -1.20 5.62
C GLU A 366 -10.09 -0.75 5.09
N ASN A 367 -9.88 0.56 4.99
CA ASN A 367 -8.70 1.11 4.33
C ASN A 367 -7.45 1.02 5.21
N GLY A 368 -6.65 -0.04 5.02
CA GLY A 368 -5.30 -0.13 5.58
C GLY A 368 -4.28 0.69 4.78
N ARG A 369 -4.07 0.35 3.50
CA ARG A 369 -2.98 0.92 2.69
C ARG A 369 -3.04 2.46 2.53
N PHE A 370 -4.22 3.03 2.30
CA PHE A 370 -4.40 4.48 2.21
C PHE A 370 -4.00 5.19 3.52
N VAL A 371 -4.38 4.58 4.66
CA VAL A 371 -4.14 5.14 6.00
C VAL A 371 -2.67 4.97 6.41
N LEU A 372 -2.06 3.84 6.07
CA LEU A 372 -0.77 3.44 6.63
C LEU A 372 0.42 3.62 5.70
N ALA A 373 0.27 3.79 4.39
CA ALA A 373 1.44 3.93 3.51
C ALA A 373 2.39 5.03 4.01
N ARG A 374 1.88 6.24 4.25
CA ARG A 374 2.65 7.39 4.76
C ARG A 374 3.10 7.26 6.22
N SER A 375 2.61 6.28 6.98
CA SER A 375 2.94 6.15 8.40
C SER A 375 4.26 5.45 8.66
N GLY A 376 5.05 5.14 7.63
CA GLY A 376 6.32 4.47 7.79
C GLY A 376 7.38 4.81 6.76
N VAL A 377 8.63 4.63 7.19
CA VAL A 377 9.81 4.60 6.32
C VAL A 377 10.67 3.38 6.64
N LEU A 378 11.40 2.90 5.64
CA LEU A 378 12.47 1.91 5.79
C LEU A 378 13.81 2.64 5.68
N VAL A 379 14.68 2.47 6.67
CA VAL A 379 16.02 3.08 6.70
C VAL A 379 17.06 1.99 6.50
N VAL A 380 17.95 2.20 5.51
CA VAL A 380 19.06 1.31 5.17
C VAL A 380 20.36 2.10 5.09
N GLN A 381 21.48 1.45 5.38
CA GLN A 381 22.82 2.02 5.24
C GLN A 381 23.46 1.56 3.93
N VAL A 382 24.15 2.47 3.25
CA VAL A 382 25.02 2.18 2.11
C VAL A 382 26.29 1.50 2.62
N LEU A 383 26.52 0.26 2.21
CA LEU A 383 27.71 -0.52 2.55
C LEU A 383 28.81 -0.36 1.51
N ASP A 384 28.46 -0.28 0.23
CA ASP A 384 29.42 -0.20 -0.87
C ASP A 384 28.87 0.62 -2.05
N VAL A 385 29.79 1.24 -2.80
CA VAL A 385 29.51 2.05 -3.99
C VAL A 385 30.35 1.54 -5.15
N LYS A 386 29.68 1.04 -6.19
CA LYS A 386 30.34 0.50 -7.39
C LYS A 386 29.92 1.28 -8.63
N GLU A 387 30.76 1.22 -9.66
CA GLU A 387 30.40 1.66 -11.00
C GLU A 387 30.48 0.48 -11.98
N ARG A 388 29.42 0.27 -12.75
CA ARG A 388 29.30 -0.82 -13.73
C ARG A 388 28.56 -0.32 -14.96
N GLY A 389 29.18 -0.41 -16.14
CA GLY A 389 28.55 -0.04 -17.40
C GLY A 389 28.00 1.39 -17.46
N GLY A 390 28.63 2.35 -16.77
CA GLY A 390 28.18 3.74 -16.68
C GLY A 390 27.00 3.98 -15.74
N VAL A 391 26.58 2.96 -14.97
CA VAL A 391 25.53 3.08 -13.95
C VAL A 391 26.14 2.83 -12.58
N ARG A 392 25.85 3.73 -11.65
CA ARG A 392 26.27 3.61 -10.25
C ARG A 392 25.42 2.57 -9.53
N GLN A 393 26.05 1.75 -8.69
CA GLN A 393 25.41 0.71 -7.90
C GLN A 393 25.68 1.00 -6.42
N LEU A 394 24.65 1.06 -5.59
CA LEU A 394 24.76 1.07 -4.14
C LEU A 394 24.41 -0.33 -3.62
N ILE A 395 25.27 -0.90 -2.79
CA ILE A 395 24.93 -2.09 -1.99
C ILE A 395 24.55 -1.58 -0.61
N CYS A 396 23.34 -1.89 -0.15
CA CYS A 396 22.84 -1.50 1.16
C CYS A 396 22.70 -2.73 2.08
N ASP A 397 22.59 -2.49 3.37
CA ASP A 397 22.31 -3.53 4.38
C ASP A 397 20.84 -3.96 4.43
N GLY A 398 20.01 -3.40 3.56
CA GLY A 398 18.61 -3.75 3.37
C GLY A 398 18.23 -3.75 1.89
N GLY A 399 17.33 -4.67 1.56
CA GLY A 399 17.00 -5.04 0.19
C GLY A 399 15.51 -5.31 -0.01
N ARG A 400 15.21 -6.00 -1.10
CA ARG A 400 13.88 -6.53 -1.40
C ARG A 400 13.41 -7.54 -0.36
N THR A 401 14.30 -8.21 0.36
CA THR A 401 13.89 -9.13 1.45
C THR A 401 13.16 -8.41 2.59
N LEU A 402 13.47 -7.12 2.79
CA LEU A 402 12.79 -6.25 3.74
C LEU A 402 11.52 -5.68 3.13
N SER A 403 11.64 -5.05 1.97
CA SER A 403 10.50 -4.39 1.31
C SER A 403 9.43 -5.39 0.84
N ALA A 404 9.84 -6.62 0.52
CA ALA A 404 9.04 -7.72 0.01
C ALA A 404 8.13 -7.36 -1.17
N LEU A 405 7.10 -8.16 -1.50
CA LEU A 405 6.47 -8.16 -2.84
C LEU A 405 5.99 -6.77 -3.32
N VAL A 406 5.71 -5.80 -2.44
CA VAL A 406 5.34 -4.44 -2.84
C VAL A 406 6.35 -3.79 -3.78
N SER A 407 7.65 -4.07 -3.60
CA SER A 407 8.71 -3.60 -4.51
C SER A 407 8.56 -4.10 -5.96
N ASN A 408 7.75 -5.14 -6.22
CA ASN A 408 7.52 -5.68 -7.56
C ASN A 408 6.58 -4.85 -8.42
N TRP A 409 5.72 -4.05 -7.81
CA TRP A 409 4.72 -3.26 -8.53
C TRP A 409 4.67 -1.80 -8.06
N GLU A 410 5.53 -1.40 -7.13
CA GLU A 410 5.56 -0.06 -6.54
C GLU A 410 6.93 0.60 -6.64
N ARG A 411 6.89 1.92 -6.72
CA ARG A 411 8.02 2.82 -6.63
C ARG A 411 7.68 3.94 -5.66
N HIS A 412 8.67 4.32 -4.89
CA HIS A 412 8.54 5.27 -3.79
C HIS A 412 9.64 6.32 -3.86
N ARG A 413 9.51 7.37 -3.06
CA ARG A 413 10.55 8.37 -2.93
C ARG A 413 11.66 7.87 -2.01
N VAL A 414 12.89 8.30 -2.30
CA VAL A 414 14.05 8.03 -1.45
C VAL A 414 14.81 9.33 -1.21
N PHE A 415 15.15 9.59 0.05
CA PHE A 415 16.06 10.67 0.41
C PHE A 415 17.25 10.15 1.21
N THR A 416 18.28 10.99 1.36
CA THR A 416 19.57 10.62 1.95
C THR A 416 19.76 11.24 3.34
N LEU A 417 20.41 10.50 4.23
CA LEU A 417 20.89 10.97 5.53
C LEU A 417 22.40 10.68 5.68
N PRO A 418 23.27 11.70 5.81
CA PRO A 418 22.96 13.13 5.79
C PRO A 418 22.43 13.59 4.42
N ASN A 419 21.85 14.79 4.35
CA ASN A 419 21.32 15.35 3.10
C ASN A 419 22.45 15.68 2.12
N ARG A 420 22.85 14.69 1.31
CA ARG A 420 23.92 14.83 0.31
C ARG A 420 23.48 15.74 -0.84
N ARG A 421 24.34 16.69 -1.20
CA ARG A 421 24.21 17.58 -2.37
C ARG A 421 25.20 17.14 -3.44
N GLY A 422 24.91 17.37 -4.72
CA GLY A 422 25.79 16.98 -5.81
C GLY A 422 25.03 16.78 -7.11
N LYS A 423 25.74 16.35 -8.16
CA LYS A 423 25.08 16.02 -9.41
C LYS A 423 24.26 14.75 -9.19
N ARG A 424 22.99 14.80 -9.57
CA ARG A 424 22.12 13.62 -9.54
C ARG A 424 22.47 12.72 -10.72
N VAL A 425 22.82 11.46 -10.42
CA VAL A 425 23.24 10.46 -11.39
C VAL A 425 22.37 9.20 -11.30
N PRO A 426 22.15 8.50 -12.43
CA PRO A 426 21.52 7.19 -12.46
C PRO A 426 22.19 6.21 -11.50
N THR A 427 21.42 5.76 -10.50
CA THR A 427 21.90 4.91 -9.41
C THR A 427 20.91 3.76 -9.18
N ALA A 428 21.40 2.52 -9.25
CA ALA A 428 20.66 1.34 -8.81
C ALA A 428 20.99 1.04 -7.35
N VAL A 429 19.95 0.77 -6.55
CA VAL A 429 20.07 0.52 -5.11
C VAL A 429 19.71 -0.94 -4.85
N HIS A 430 20.69 -1.70 -4.37
CA HIS A 430 20.62 -3.14 -4.14
C HIS A 430 20.66 -3.46 -2.65
N GLY A 431 20.09 -4.60 -2.29
CA GLY A 431 20.31 -5.23 -1.00
C GLY A 431 21.55 -6.13 -0.98
N PRO A 432 21.80 -6.79 0.16
CA PRO A 432 23.03 -7.55 0.39
C PRO A 432 22.95 -9.04 -0.03
N THR A 433 21.85 -9.50 -0.62
CA THR A 433 21.70 -10.94 -0.96
C THR A 433 22.41 -11.32 -2.27
N CYS A 434 22.52 -12.63 -2.53
CA CYS A 434 23.06 -13.17 -3.77
C CYS A 434 22.09 -13.10 -4.97
N MET A 435 20.86 -12.59 -4.77
CA MET A 435 19.84 -12.56 -5.80
C MET A 435 19.90 -11.25 -6.60
N ALA A 436 20.04 -11.32 -7.93
CA ALA A 436 20.12 -10.14 -8.77
C ALA A 436 18.88 -9.22 -8.71
N PHE A 437 17.72 -9.77 -8.30
CA PHE A 437 16.48 -9.02 -8.12
C PHE A 437 16.38 -8.31 -6.76
N ASP A 438 17.38 -8.45 -5.89
CA ASP A 438 17.42 -7.80 -4.58
C ASP A 438 17.69 -6.30 -4.71
N GLN A 439 16.67 -5.58 -5.16
CA GLN A 439 16.74 -4.16 -5.50
C GLN A 439 15.65 -3.40 -4.77
N LEU A 440 16.04 -2.30 -4.13
CA LEU A 440 15.10 -1.31 -3.62
C LEU A 440 14.55 -0.42 -4.75
N GLY A 441 15.33 -0.27 -5.83
CA GLY A 441 14.88 0.41 -7.04
C GLY A 441 16.00 1.15 -7.76
N ARG A 442 15.60 1.94 -8.75
CA ARG A 442 16.49 2.79 -9.56
C ARG A 442 16.09 4.25 -9.40
N PHE A 443 17.07 5.07 -9.08
CA PHE A 443 16.88 6.46 -8.69
C PHE A 443 17.92 7.34 -9.37
N GLU A 444 17.57 8.59 -9.59
CA GLU A 444 18.60 9.63 -9.68
C GLU A 444 19.04 9.92 -8.24
N LEU A 445 20.31 9.85 -7.89
CA LEU A 445 20.81 10.17 -6.54
C LEU A 445 22.08 11.02 -6.61
N PRO A 446 22.38 11.84 -5.58
CA PRO A 446 23.63 12.59 -5.52
C PRO A 446 24.86 11.68 -5.68
N ASP A 447 25.76 12.06 -6.57
CA ASP A 447 27.06 11.40 -6.78
C ASP A 447 27.97 11.44 -5.55
N THR A 448 27.72 12.34 -4.61
CA THR A 448 28.45 12.48 -3.34
C THR A 448 28.03 11.50 -2.22
N LEU A 449 27.02 10.66 -2.44
CA LEU A 449 26.69 9.56 -1.52
C LEU A 449 27.89 8.64 -1.35
N ARG A 450 28.10 8.09 -0.17
CA ARG A 450 29.22 7.17 0.12
C ARG A 450 28.81 6.06 1.08
N ALA A 451 29.67 5.05 1.22
CA ALA A 451 29.51 4.05 2.27
C ALA A 451 29.41 4.74 3.65
N GLY A 452 28.51 4.22 4.49
CA GLY A 452 28.13 4.80 5.78
C GLY A 452 26.97 5.80 5.74
N ASP A 453 26.62 6.34 4.56
CA ASP A 453 25.40 7.15 4.42
C ASP A 453 24.15 6.26 4.48
N HIS A 454 23.00 6.86 4.79
CA HIS A 454 21.73 6.15 4.86
C HIS A 454 20.78 6.61 3.74
N LEU A 455 19.96 5.67 3.29
CA LEU A 455 18.81 5.93 2.43
C LEU A 455 17.54 5.71 3.25
N VAL A 456 16.62 6.66 3.14
CA VAL A 456 15.28 6.57 3.73
C VAL A 456 14.29 6.35 2.60
N TRP A 457 13.73 5.14 2.56
CA TRP A 457 12.67 4.73 1.65
C TRP A 457 11.32 5.12 2.26
N MET A 458 10.60 5.97 1.54
CA MET A 458 9.30 6.52 1.93
C MET A 458 8.09 5.59 1.69
N GLU A 459 6.97 5.88 2.35
CA GLU A 459 5.71 5.14 2.21
C GLU A 459 5.79 3.64 2.59
N ALA A 460 6.70 3.30 3.52
CA ALA A 460 6.95 1.93 3.95
C ALA A 460 6.00 1.42 5.06
N GLY A 461 4.90 2.13 5.34
CA GLY A 461 4.01 1.78 6.46
C GLY A 461 2.97 0.70 6.16
N ALA A 462 2.71 0.38 4.89
CA ALA A 462 1.73 -0.66 4.52
C ALA A 462 2.38 -1.83 3.78
N TYR A 463 2.11 -3.05 4.22
CA TYR A 463 2.55 -4.33 3.67
C TYR A 463 4.03 -4.68 3.80
N HIS A 464 4.94 -3.72 4.02
CA HIS A 464 6.37 -4.02 4.11
C HIS A 464 6.71 -4.99 5.25
N VAL A 465 6.32 -4.69 6.49
CA VAL A 465 6.57 -5.60 7.64
C VAL A 465 5.87 -6.96 7.51
N PRO A 466 4.56 -7.06 7.19
CA PRO A 466 3.93 -8.37 7.08
C PRO A 466 4.49 -9.25 5.96
N TRP A 467 5.12 -8.65 4.94
CA TRP A 467 5.72 -9.39 3.83
C TRP A 467 7.23 -9.62 3.97
N GLU A 468 7.87 -8.99 4.95
CA GLU A 468 9.29 -9.16 5.22
C GLU A 468 9.66 -10.65 5.39
N THR A 469 10.80 -11.05 4.82
CA THR A 469 11.24 -12.44 4.80
C THR A 469 12.57 -12.63 5.52
N ARG A 470 12.77 -13.82 6.09
CA ARG A 470 14.06 -14.29 6.63
C ARG A 470 15.04 -14.82 5.57
N PHE A 471 14.89 -14.40 4.32
CA PHE A 471 15.73 -14.91 3.23
C PHE A 471 17.16 -14.37 3.36
N SER A 472 18.09 -15.28 3.67
CA SER A 472 19.53 -15.03 3.90
C SER A 472 19.91 -14.10 5.07
N HIS A 473 18.95 -13.43 5.70
CA HIS A 473 19.15 -12.50 6.81
C HIS A 473 17.98 -12.55 7.80
N GLY A 474 18.20 -12.10 9.04
CA GLY A 474 17.14 -11.92 10.04
C GLY A 474 16.26 -10.69 9.78
N LEU A 475 15.10 -10.66 10.43
CA LEU A 475 14.14 -9.55 10.38
C LEU A 475 14.72 -8.22 10.92
N ALA A 476 14.33 -7.11 10.31
CA ALA A 476 14.73 -5.75 10.70
C ALA A 476 14.10 -5.32 12.04
N ALA A 477 14.71 -4.34 12.70
CA ALA A 477 14.08 -3.68 13.84
C ALA A 477 12.82 -2.91 13.40
N VAL A 478 11.84 -2.79 14.29
CA VAL A 478 10.64 -1.98 14.09
C VAL A 478 10.51 -0.99 15.22
N LEU A 479 10.48 0.29 14.87
CA LEU A 479 10.33 1.41 15.79
C LEU A 479 8.97 2.07 15.58
N TRP A 480 8.39 2.57 16.68
CA TRP A 480 7.12 3.31 16.66
C TRP A 480 7.29 4.66 17.36
N HIS A 481 6.92 5.73 16.66
CA HIS A 481 6.92 7.10 17.15
C HIS A 481 5.48 7.58 17.44
N GLU A 482 5.28 8.10 18.64
CA GLU A 482 4.03 8.73 19.08
C GLU A 482 4.35 9.91 20.00
N ASP A 483 3.85 11.09 19.66
CA ASP A 483 3.91 12.30 20.49
C ASP A 483 5.31 12.62 21.05
N GLY A 484 6.32 12.54 20.18
CA GLY A 484 7.72 12.82 20.50
C GLY A 484 8.48 11.67 21.17
N LYS A 485 7.83 10.54 21.43
CA LYS A 485 8.45 9.35 22.01
C LYS A 485 8.64 8.27 20.96
N ILE A 486 9.76 7.57 21.02
CA ILE A 486 10.06 6.41 20.17
C ILE A 486 10.17 5.19 21.07
N VAL A 487 9.49 4.11 20.67
CA VAL A 487 9.57 2.80 21.33
C VAL A 487 9.99 1.74 20.32
N VAL A 488 10.74 0.74 20.78
CA VAL A 488 11.06 -0.44 19.97
C VAL A 488 9.87 -1.39 20.03
N ALA A 489 9.24 -1.62 18.88
CA ALA A 489 8.12 -2.55 18.73
C ALA A 489 8.60 -3.99 18.47
N ARG A 490 9.75 -4.13 17.80
CA ARG A 490 10.45 -5.39 17.56
C ARG A 490 11.95 -5.08 17.46
N GLU A 491 12.76 -5.79 18.23
CA GLU A 491 14.21 -5.72 18.07
C GLU A 491 14.64 -6.26 16.71
N ARG A 492 15.85 -5.89 16.27
CA ARG A 492 16.43 -6.55 15.10
C ARG A 492 16.71 -8.00 15.47
N GLU A 493 16.29 -8.91 14.61
CA GLU A 493 16.50 -10.33 14.83
C GLU A 493 17.99 -10.66 14.83
N SER A 494 18.42 -11.31 15.90
CA SER A 494 19.77 -11.86 16.06
C SER A 494 19.92 -13.20 15.32
N PHE A 495 21.17 -13.63 15.13
CA PHE A 495 21.44 -14.95 14.56
C PHE A 495 20.82 -16.09 15.39
N GLU A 496 20.89 -16.00 16.73
CA GLU A 496 20.35 -17.05 17.60
C GLU A 496 18.82 -17.17 17.48
N GLU A 497 18.10 -16.04 17.42
CA GLU A 497 16.65 -16.04 17.19
C GLU A 497 16.26 -16.56 15.80
N TRP A 498 17.03 -16.20 14.77
CA TRP A 498 16.84 -16.69 13.42
C TRP A 498 17.06 -18.21 13.33
N TRP A 499 18.08 -18.73 14.03
CA TRP A 499 18.47 -20.14 13.97
C TRP A 499 17.64 -21.04 14.90
N SER A 500 17.11 -20.52 16.01
CA SER A 500 16.41 -21.33 17.03
C SER A 500 15.15 -22.04 16.53
N GLN A 501 14.61 -21.64 15.37
CA GLN A 501 13.43 -22.27 14.76
C GLN A 501 13.73 -23.63 14.12
N TRP A 502 15.01 -23.95 13.94
CA TRP A 502 15.49 -25.17 13.28
C TRP A 502 16.15 -26.15 14.24
N ARG A 503 16.16 -25.84 15.54
CA ARG A 503 16.79 -26.64 16.60
C ARG A 503 15.77 -27.39 17.44
#